data_AF-A0A6G0W1I3-F1
#
_entry.id   AF-A0A6G0W1I3-F1
#
_cell.length_a   1.000
_cell.length_b   1.000
_cell.length_c   1.000
_cell.angle_alpha   90.00
_cell.angle_beta   90.00
_cell.angle_gamma   90.00
#
_symmetry.space_group_name_H-M   'P 1'
#
loop_
_entity.id
_entity.type
_entity.pdbx_description
1 polymer ?
#
loop_
_entity_poly.entity_id
_entity_poly.type
_entity_poly.pdbx_seq_one_letter_code
_entity_poly.pdbx_strand_id
1 'polypeptide(L)'
;MDLKKLFCPPFMTRIDNMSHTEYKTLWGCFICKKILITKTAAINHANICKPPITKEEDISVEKLQNMEKNMSFPCKYCSKVKTSKEKWIKHLNKHETSDYDINNWGEDLPDESSDSNDE
;
A
#
# COMPACT_ATOMS: atom_id res chain seq x y z
N MET A 1 11.50 -10.71 19.44
CA MET A 1 11.75 -10.73 17.98
C MET A 1 10.99 -9.55 17.40
N ASP A 2 11.69 -8.44 17.14
CA ASP A 2 11.11 -7.32 16.42
C ASP A 2 10.85 -7.76 14.98
N LEU A 3 9.57 -7.84 14.60
CA LEU A 3 9.20 -8.07 13.20
C LEU A 3 9.69 -6.85 12.40
N LYS A 4 10.87 -6.97 11.78
CA LYS A 4 11.36 -5.93 10.86
C LYS A 4 10.29 -5.68 9.81
N LYS A 5 9.85 -4.42 9.72
CA LYS A 5 8.88 -4.00 8.72
C LYS A 5 9.54 -4.13 7.34
N LEU A 6 9.02 -5.03 6.50
CA LEU A 6 9.50 -5.21 5.14
C LEU A 6 9.25 -3.95 4.31
N PHE A 7 10.19 -3.65 3.40
CA PHE A 7 10.07 -2.52 2.50
C PHE A 7 8.76 -2.55 1.70
N CYS A 8 7.91 -1.53 1.88
CA CYS A 8 6.72 -1.31 1.08
C CYS A 8 6.40 0.20 1.02
N PRO A 9 6.38 0.80 -0.17
CA PRO A 9 6.00 2.21 -0.29
C PRO A 9 4.56 2.48 0.17
N PRO A 10 4.23 3.71 0.57
CA PRO A 10 2.88 4.13 0.90
C PRO A 10 1.89 3.78 -0.21
N PHE A 11 0.69 3.39 0.18
CA PHE A 11 -0.39 3.03 -0.74
C PHE A 11 -0.04 1.90 -1.71
N MET A 12 0.99 1.13 -1.41
CA MET A 12 1.31 -0.10 -2.10
C MET A 12 1.13 -1.30 -1.17
N THR A 13 1.04 -2.47 -1.79
CA THR A 13 1.13 -3.75 -1.09
C THR A 13 2.31 -4.51 -1.65
N ARG A 14 3.21 -4.98 -0.77
CA ARG A 14 4.26 -5.94 -1.12
C ARG A 14 3.61 -7.31 -1.26
N ILE A 15 3.97 -8.04 -2.31
CA ILE A 15 3.51 -9.39 -2.59
C ILE A 15 4.76 -10.22 -2.83
N ASP A 16 5.04 -11.15 -1.93
CA ASP A 16 6.18 -12.05 -2.02
C ASP A 16 5.73 -13.46 -2.44
N ASN A 17 6.64 -14.24 -3.03
CA ASN A 17 6.49 -15.68 -3.30
C ASN A 17 5.26 -16.04 -4.15
N MET A 18 5.03 -15.33 -5.26
CA MET A 18 4.03 -15.76 -6.24
C MET A 18 4.51 -17.02 -6.97
N SER A 19 3.79 -18.14 -6.78
CA SER A 19 4.10 -19.46 -7.35
C SER A 19 4.07 -19.53 -8.88
N HIS A 20 3.56 -18.50 -9.56
CA HIS A 20 3.38 -18.47 -11.01
C HIS A 20 4.16 -17.36 -11.71
N THR A 21 5.12 -16.72 -11.03
CA THR A 21 5.93 -15.64 -11.61
C THR A 21 7.41 -15.84 -11.36
N GLU A 22 8.25 -15.44 -12.31
CA GLU A 22 9.71 -15.38 -12.14
C GLU A 22 10.16 -14.32 -11.13
N TYR A 23 9.27 -13.40 -10.76
CA TYR A 23 9.54 -12.32 -9.82
C TYR A 23 9.32 -12.77 -8.37
N LYS A 24 10.36 -12.66 -7.53
CA LYS A 24 10.29 -12.98 -6.09
C LYS A 24 9.38 -12.02 -5.30
N THR A 25 9.42 -10.73 -5.65
CA THR A 25 8.69 -9.66 -4.96
C THR A 25 8.06 -8.70 -5.96
N LEU A 26 6.81 -8.34 -5.70
CA LEU A 26 6.01 -7.41 -6.48
C LEU A 26 5.40 -6.34 -5.56
N TRP A 27 5.07 -5.18 -6.13
CA TRP A 27 4.38 -4.12 -5.42
C TRP A 27 3.15 -3.67 -6.21
N GLY A 28 1.96 -3.84 -5.63
CA GLY A 28 0.70 -3.40 -6.22
C GLY A 28 0.27 -2.05 -5.66
N CYS A 29 0.02 -1.06 -6.51
CA CYS A 29 -0.46 0.26 -6.09
C CYS A 29 -1.98 0.25 -5.84
N PHE A 30 -2.44 0.68 -4.67
CA PHE A 30 -3.87 0.77 -4.35
C PHE A 30 -4.60 1.89 -5.11
N ILE A 31 -3.88 2.93 -5.53
CA ILE A 31 -4.43 4.11 -6.20
C ILE A 31 -4.73 3.83 -7.67
N CYS A 32 -3.70 3.47 -8.45
CA CYS A 32 -3.81 3.28 -9.90
C CYS A 32 -3.85 1.81 -10.34
N LYS A 33 -3.76 0.86 -9.39
CA LYS A 33 -3.77 -0.60 -9.63
C LYS A 33 -2.61 -1.14 -10.47
N LYS A 34 -1.56 -0.33 -10.72
CA LYS A 34 -0.35 -0.78 -11.39
C LYS A 34 0.44 -1.75 -10.49
N ILE A 35 0.92 -2.84 -11.08
CA ILE A 35 1.87 -3.77 -10.46
C ILE A 35 3.28 -3.42 -10.93
N LEU A 36 4.22 -3.36 -9.98
CA LEU A 36 5.61 -3.02 -10.20
C LEU A 36 6.48 -4.17 -9.72
N ILE A 37 7.48 -4.50 -10.52
CA ILE A 37 8.29 -5.72 -10.35
C ILE A 37 9.68 -5.45 -9.76
N THR A 38 10.04 -4.18 -9.56
CA THR A 38 11.31 -3.78 -8.95
C THR A 38 11.10 -2.74 -7.85
N LYS A 39 11.98 -2.77 -6.84
CA LYS A 39 12.00 -1.80 -5.74
C LYS A 39 12.13 -0.36 -6.25
N THR A 40 13.05 -0.12 -7.19
CA THR A 40 13.25 1.20 -7.80
C THR A 40 12.01 1.70 -8.52
N ALA A 41 11.31 0.83 -9.26
CA ALA A 41 10.06 1.20 -9.90
C ALA A 41 8.98 1.55 -8.86
N ALA A 42 8.90 0.81 -7.75
CA ALA A 42 7.98 1.08 -6.65
C ALA A 42 8.24 2.43 -5.96
N ILE A 43 9.51 2.76 -5.68
CA ILE A 43 9.93 4.06 -5.13
C ILE A 43 9.55 5.20 -6.09
N ASN A 44 9.98 5.09 -7.36
CA ASN A 44 9.70 6.12 -8.36
C ASN A 44 8.21 6.29 -8.57
N HIS A 45 7.45 5.20 -8.56
CA HIS A 45 6.01 5.24 -8.67
C HIS A 45 5.35 5.93 -7.48
N ALA A 46 5.75 5.64 -6.24
CA ALA A 46 5.19 6.31 -5.06
C ALA A 46 5.44 7.83 -5.09
N ASN A 47 6.57 8.28 -5.66
CA ASN A 47 6.89 9.70 -5.80
C ASN A 47 6.05 10.43 -6.86
N ILE A 48 5.67 9.75 -7.95
CA ILE A 48 4.92 10.36 -9.07
C ILE A 48 3.41 10.09 -9.01
N CYS A 49 3.01 8.92 -8.49
CA CYS A 49 1.63 8.51 -8.31
C CYS A 49 1.10 9.17 -7.05
N LYS A 50 1.03 10.50 -7.12
CA LYS A 50 0.45 11.31 -6.07
C LYS A 50 -0.98 10.83 -5.85
N PRO A 51 -1.39 10.60 -4.59
CA PRO A 51 -2.77 10.26 -4.33
C PRO A 51 -3.65 11.40 -4.85
N PRO A 52 -4.63 11.14 -5.72
CA PRO A 52 -5.79 12.02 -5.76
C PRO A 52 -6.35 11.94 -4.35
N ILE A 53 -6.33 13.05 -3.61
CA ILE A 53 -6.97 13.13 -2.30
C ILE A 53 -8.47 12.99 -2.57
N THR A 54 -8.94 11.75 -2.71
CA THR A 54 -10.36 11.39 -2.77
C THR A 54 -10.96 11.64 -1.40
N LYS A 55 -11.62 12.78 -1.27
CA LYS A 55 -12.55 13.10 -0.20
C LYS A 55 -13.90 12.43 -0.50
N GLU A 56 -14.82 12.49 0.45
CA GLU A 56 -16.18 11.99 0.24
C GLU A 56 -16.83 12.64 -1.01
N GLU A 57 -16.59 13.94 -1.20
CA GLU A 57 -17.08 14.75 -2.33
C GLU A 57 -16.62 14.24 -3.71
N ASP A 58 -15.54 13.46 -3.77
CA ASP A 58 -15.03 12.85 -5.01
C ASP A 58 -15.68 11.49 -5.32
N ILE A 59 -16.56 11.00 -4.45
CA ILE A 59 -17.29 9.74 -4.65
C ILE A 59 -18.68 10.05 -5.19
N SER A 60 -19.07 9.35 -6.27
CA SER A 60 -20.43 9.48 -6.80
C SER A 60 -21.47 9.10 -5.75
N VAL A 61 -22.60 9.82 -5.77
CA VAL A 61 -23.72 9.59 -4.84
C VAL A 61 -24.19 8.13 -4.87
N GLU A 62 -24.30 7.53 -6.06
CA GLU A 62 -24.66 6.12 -6.24
C GLU A 62 -23.71 5.18 -5.49
N LYS A 63 -22.41 5.44 -5.58
CA LYS A 63 -21.39 4.62 -4.91
C LYS A 63 -21.44 4.79 -3.40
N LEU A 64 -21.66 6.01 -2.90
CA LEU A 64 -21.85 6.26 -1.46
C LEU A 64 -23.10 5.54 -0.94
N GLN A 65 -24.22 5.61 -1.66
CA GLN A 65 -25.46 4.90 -1.30
C GLN A 65 -25.24 3.38 -1.25
N ASN A 66 -24.49 2.82 -2.22
CA ASN A 66 -24.16 1.41 -2.19
C ASN A 66 -23.26 1.03 -1.00
N MET A 67 -22.28 1.87 -0.64
CA MET A 67 -21.45 1.65 0.55
C MET A 67 -22.28 1.69 1.84
N GLU A 68 -23.18 2.66 1.96
CA GLU A 68 -24.08 2.83 3.11
C GLU A 68 -25.01 1.61 3.24
N LYS A 69 -25.63 1.18 2.14
CA LYS A 69 -26.51 0.00 2.10
C LYS A 69 -25.80 -1.28 2.58
N ASN A 70 -24.53 -1.44 2.23
CA ASN A 70 -23.73 -2.62 2.58
C ASN A 70 -22.95 -2.45 3.90
N MET A 71 -23.05 -1.30 4.56
CA MET A 71 -22.20 -0.93 5.71
C MET A 71 -20.71 -1.20 5.44
N SER A 72 -20.26 -0.90 4.22
CA SER A 72 -18.92 -1.26 3.75
C SER A 72 -18.29 -0.09 3.03
N PHE A 73 -17.31 0.53 3.69
CA PHE A 73 -16.61 1.71 3.22
C PHE A 73 -15.13 1.36 3.00
N PRO A 74 -14.76 0.88 1.80
CA PRO A 74 -13.38 0.51 1.49
C PRO A 74 -12.51 1.75 1.34
N CYS A 75 -11.29 1.69 1.85
CA CYS A 75 -10.27 2.71 1.61
C CYS A 75 -9.65 2.54 0.22
N LYS A 76 -9.42 3.64 -0.49
CA LYS A 76 -8.71 3.63 -1.78
C LYS A 76 -7.19 3.59 -1.63
N TYR A 77 -6.69 3.97 -0.45
CA TYR A 77 -5.26 4.09 -0.15
C TYR A 77 -4.67 2.84 0.50
N CYS A 78 -5.50 1.96 1.06
CA CYS A 78 -5.04 0.72 1.68
C CYS A 78 -6.15 -0.33 1.68
N SER A 79 -5.84 -1.54 2.16
CA SER A 79 -6.79 -2.66 2.22
C SER A 79 -7.85 -2.54 3.33
N LYS A 80 -7.87 -1.44 4.11
CA LYS A 80 -8.80 -1.30 5.25
C LYS A 80 -10.21 -0.99 4.75
N VAL A 81 -11.18 -1.74 5.27
CA VAL A 81 -12.60 -1.47 5.12
C VAL A 81 -13.15 -1.00 6.47
N LYS A 82 -14.02 0.01 6.45
CA LYS A 82 -14.72 0.51 7.63
C LYS A 82 -16.21 0.20 7.51
N THR A 83 -16.85 0.00 8.67
CA THR A 83 -18.28 -0.29 8.76
C THR A 83 -19.14 0.95 9.00
N SER A 84 -18.50 2.10 9.20
CA SER A 84 -19.17 3.38 9.44
C SER A 84 -18.50 4.47 8.59
N LYS A 85 -19.36 5.33 8.04
CA LYS A 85 -18.98 6.49 7.23
C LYS A 85 -18.05 7.44 7.98
N GLU A 86 -18.37 7.82 9.22
CA GLU A 86 -17.54 8.71 10.04
C GLU A 86 -16.14 8.14 10.27
N LYS A 87 -16.05 6.85 10.59
CA LYS A 87 -14.77 6.15 10.78
C LYS A 87 -13.99 6.06 9.48
N TRP A 88 -14.67 5.99 8.35
CA TRP A 88 -14.07 5.98 7.02
C TRP A 88 -13.51 7.36 6.66
N ILE A 89 -14.27 8.44 6.81
CA ILE A 89 -13.79 9.81 6.57
C ILE A 89 -12.58 10.12 7.46
N LYS A 90 -12.67 9.85 8.77
CA LYS A 90 -11.55 10.03 9.70
C LYS A 90 -10.34 9.19 9.31
N HIS A 91 -10.55 8.03 8.67
CA HIS A 91 -9.46 7.21 8.16
C HIS A 91 -8.83 7.80 6.89
N LEU A 92 -9.61 8.35 5.96
CA LEU A 92 -9.10 9.02 4.77
C LEU A 92 -8.22 10.22 5.14
N ASN A 93 -8.65 11.05 6.09
CA ASN A 93 -7.89 12.23 6.53
C ASN A 93 -6.52 11.87 7.13
N LYS A 94 -6.36 10.67 7.70
CA LYS A 94 -5.04 10.23 8.22
C LYS A 94 -4.00 10.04 7.12
N HIS A 95 -4.44 9.76 5.89
CA HIS A 95 -3.53 9.66 4.74
C HIS A 95 -3.16 11.04 4.17
N GLU A 96 -3.93 12.08 4.50
CA GLU A 96 -3.61 13.47 4.16
C GLU A 96 -2.54 14.04 5.10
N THR A 97 -2.56 13.63 6.38
CA THR A 97 -1.65 14.12 7.41
C THR A 97 -0.38 13.29 7.61
N SER A 98 -0.24 12.13 6.97
CA SER A 98 0.98 11.34 7.15
C SER A 98 2.09 11.98 6.32
N ASP A 99 3.03 12.64 6.99
CA ASP A 99 4.28 13.06 6.39
C ASP A 99 4.89 11.85 5.66
N TYR A 100 5.15 12.03 4.37
CA TYR A 100 5.69 11.03 3.46
C TYR A 100 7.16 10.77 3.78
N ASP A 101 7.44 10.30 4.99
CA ASP A 101 8.80 10.02 5.42
C ASP A 101 9.25 8.68 4.82
N ILE A 102 10.11 8.78 3.80
CA ILE A 102 10.73 7.65 3.11
C ILE A 102 11.51 6.74 4.07
N ASN A 103 11.96 7.28 5.20
CA ASN A 103 12.69 6.54 6.22
C ASN A 103 11.79 5.54 6.99
N ASN A 104 10.46 5.64 6.84
CA ASN A 104 9.50 4.75 7.49
C ASN A 104 8.96 3.65 6.57
N TRP A 105 9.54 3.43 5.38
CA TRP A 105 9.01 2.45 4.43
C TRP A 105 9.44 1.00 4.72
N GLY A 106 10.27 0.79 5.74
CA GLY A 106 10.79 -0.52 6.13
C GLY A 106 12.10 -0.87 5.42
N GLU A 107 12.79 -1.87 5.94
CA GLU A 107 14.04 -2.41 5.38
C GLU A 107 13.78 -3.73 4.66
N ASP A 108 14.64 -4.10 3.73
CA ASP A 108 14.61 -5.46 3.18
C ASP A 108 15.16 -6.45 4.19
N LEU A 109 14.75 -7.72 4.08
CA LEU A 109 15.45 -8.79 4.79
C LEU A 109 16.88 -8.84 4.27
N PRO A 110 17.89 -9.01 5.15
CA PRO A 110 19.24 -9.28 4.69
C PRO A 110 19.22 -10.53 3.82
N ASP A 111 19.91 -10.45 2.69
CA ASP A 111 20.12 -11.59 1.79
C ASP A 111 20.98 -12.61 2.54
N GLU A 112 20.42 -13.74 2.97
CA GLU A 112 21.19 -14.85 3.55
C GLU A 112 21.90 -15.62 2.42
N SER A 113 22.77 -14.94 1.68
CA SER A 113 23.66 -15.58 0.72
C SER A 113 25.02 -14.89 0.69
N SER A 114 25.92 -15.35 1.57
CA SER A 114 27.40 -15.32 1.49
C SER A 114 27.98 -15.56 2.90
N ASP A 115 28.87 -16.48 3.23
CA ASP A 115 29.62 -17.50 2.49
C ASP A 115 30.05 -18.56 3.51
N SER A 116 29.90 -19.84 3.16
CA SER A 116 30.67 -20.92 3.76
C SER A 116 32.08 -20.84 3.19
N ASN A 117 33.00 -20.15 3.87
CA ASN A 117 34.42 -20.36 3.66
C ASN A 117 34.91 -21.34 4.73
N ASP A 118 34.84 -22.62 4.40
CA ASP A 118 35.74 -23.63 4.94
C ASP A 118 37.10 -23.42 4.25
N GLU A 119 38.10 -22.98 5.02
CA GLU A 119 39.52 -23.38 4.89
C GLU A 119 40.26 -23.13 6.20
#